data_AF-A0A968MWH1-F1
#
_entry.id   AF-A0A968MWH1-F1
#
_cell.length_a   1.000
_cell.length_b   1.000
_cell.length_c   1.000
_cell.angle_alpha   90.00
_cell.angle_beta   90.00
_cell.angle_gamma   90.00
#
_symmetry.space_group_name_H-M   'P 1'
#
loop_
_entity.id
_entity.type
_entity.pdbx_description
1 polymer ?
#
loop_
_entity_poly.entity_id
_entity_poly.type
_entity_poly.pdbx_seq_one_letter_code
_entity_poly.pdbx_strand_id
1 'polypeptide(L)'
;MKKFFVLLMSGLMMMTYSAKADEGMWLLTLLQQMNIQKMNEMGCKLSAEDIYSINNASLKDAIIIFGGGCTGEIVSEQGLILTNHHCGYDAIQYHSTVEHDYLSDGFWAMNKSEELYTPDLKATFLIRIEDVTSQVMAVLKEGMSEEDRQKAIEEVKEKIQSRSLCRNSLQGFSR
;
A
#
# COMPACT_ATOMS: atom_id res chain seq x y z
N MET A 1 46.44 19.39 29.19
CA MET A 1 46.54 18.03 28.62
C MET A 1 45.36 17.13 29.00
N LYS A 2 45.02 16.93 30.28
CA LYS A 2 43.88 16.07 30.69
C LYS A 2 42.53 16.44 30.07
N LYS A 3 42.19 17.73 29.99
CA LYS A 3 40.94 18.21 29.37
C LYS A 3 40.88 17.96 27.86
N PHE A 4 42.01 18.06 27.17
CA PHE A 4 42.11 17.79 25.73
C PHE A 4 42.00 16.29 25.44
N PHE A 5 42.60 15.46 26.30
CA PHE A 5 42.48 14.00 26.24
C PHE A 5 41.04 13.52 26.49
N VAL A 6 40.33 14.13 27.45
CA VAL A 6 38.91 13.83 27.73
C VAL A 6 38.01 14.24 26.56
N LEU A 7 38.26 15.40 25.93
CA LEU A 7 37.54 15.85 24.73
C LEU A 7 37.78 14.94 23.51
N LEU A 8 39.03 14.50 23.33
CA LEU A 8 39.38 13.59 22.24
C LEU A 8 38.72 12.21 22.43
N MET A 9 38.71 11.70 23.67
CA MET A 9 38.04 10.44 24.00
C MET A 9 36.52 10.52 23.85
N SER A 10 35.87 11.63 24.24
CA SER A 10 34.41 11.75 24.05
C SER A 10 34.03 11.90 22.57
N GLY A 11 34.84 12.59 21.76
CA GLY A 11 34.65 12.67 20.31
C GLY A 11 34.78 11.31 19.62
N LEU A 12 35.73 10.48 20.05
CA LEU A 12 35.94 9.15 19.50
C LEU A 12 34.80 8.17 19.88
N MET A 13 34.22 8.32 21.08
CA MET A 13 33.05 7.55 21.53
C MET A 13 31.75 7.91 20.80
N MET A 14 31.62 9.15 20.30
CA MET A 14 30.44 9.57 19.53
C MET A 14 30.44 9.06 18.08
N MET A 15 31.60 8.67 17.54
CA MET A 15 31.71 8.16 16.17
C MET A 15 31.39 6.67 16.02
N THR A 16 31.16 5.93 17.11
CA THR A 16 30.93 4.47 17.06
C THR A 16 29.47 4.04 17.00
N TYR A 17 28.51 4.97 17.09
CA TYR A 17 27.09 4.66 16.98
C TYR A 17 26.57 4.92 15.58
N SER A 18 26.68 3.92 14.70
CA SER A 18 25.88 3.89 13.47
C SER A 18 24.50 3.34 13.80
N ALA A 19 23.49 4.21 13.88
CA ALA A 19 22.10 3.76 13.87
C ALA A 19 21.81 3.09 12.52
N LYS A 20 21.33 1.85 12.54
CA LYS A 20 20.89 1.11 11.35
C LYS A 20 19.41 0.78 11.52
N ALA A 21 18.61 1.10 10.50
CA ALA A 21 17.22 0.68 10.43
C ALA A 21 17.17 -0.64 9.66
N ASP A 22 16.87 -1.74 10.35
CA ASP A 22 16.70 -3.06 9.73
C ASP A 22 15.24 -3.36 9.37
N GLU A 23 14.27 -2.66 10.00
CA GLU A 23 12.83 -2.80 9.77
C GLU A 23 12.26 -1.68 8.89
N GLY A 24 11.15 -1.94 8.20
CA GLY A 24 10.46 -0.92 7.41
C GLY A 24 9.34 -1.43 6.52
N MET A 25 8.50 -0.50 6.06
CA MET A 25 7.55 -0.71 4.97
C MET A 25 8.22 -0.31 3.65
N TRP A 26 8.43 -1.29 2.77
CA TRP A 26 9.24 -1.11 1.56
C TRP A 26 8.37 -0.84 0.34
N LEU A 27 8.83 0.06 -0.53
CA LEU A 27 8.17 0.30 -1.82
C LEU A 27 8.36 -0.91 -2.73
N LEU A 28 7.26 -1.42 -3.29
CA LEU A 28 7.28 -2.59 -4.17
C LEU A 28 8.21 -2.41 -5.39
N THR A 29 8.29 -1.19 -5.92
CA THR A 29 9.16 -0.85 -7.06
C THR A 29 10.66 -0.95 -6.75
N LEU A 30 11.05 -0.98 -5.47
CA LEU A 30 12.45 -1.03 -5.03
C LEU A 30 12.85 -2.41 -4.50
N LEU A 31 11.94 -3.39 -4.49
CA LEU A 31 12.18 -4.73 -3.94
C LEU A 31 13.43 -5.40 -4.53
N GLN A 32 13.58 -5.32 -5.86
CA GLN A 32 14.73 -5.91 -6.57
C GLN A 32 16.06 -5.29 -6.13
N GLN A 33 16.09 -3.99 -5.86
CA GLN A 33 17.30 -3.25 -5.54
C GLN A 33 17.70 -3.38 -4.06
N MET A 34 16.71 -3.49 -3.16
CA MET A 34 16.94 -3.28 -1.73
C MET A 34 16.67 -4.51 -0.86
N ASN A 35 15.71 -5.38 -1.21
CA ASN A 35 15.13 -6.31 -0.24
C ASN A 35 15.16 -7.78 -0.68
N ILE A 36 15.00 -8.08 -1.97
CA ILE A 36 14.77 -9.46 -2.41
C ILE A 36 15.95 -10.40 -2.08
N GLN A 37 17.18 -9.90 -2.17
CA GLN A 37 18.36 -10.68 -1.77
C GLN A 37 18.26 -11.09 -0.29
N LYS A 38 17.91 -10.13 0.58
CA LYS A 38 17.77 -10.38 2.01
C LYS A 38 16.63 -11.34 2.31
N MET A 39 15.49 -11.18 1.62
CA MET A 39 14.34 -12.09 1.76
C MET A 39 14.72 -13.53 1.38
N ASN A 40 15.51 -13.70 0.31
CA ASN A 40 15.98 -15.01 -0.14
C ASN A 40 16.99 -15.64 0.84
N GLU A 41 17.90 -14.83 1.39
CA GLU A 41 18.79 -15.27 2.49
C GLU A 41 18.01 -15.74 3.72
N MET A 42 16.83 -15.16 3.98
CA MET A 42 15.92 -15.55 5.05
C MET A 42 15.00 -16.74 4.70
N GLY A 43 15.14 -17.30 3.49
CA GLY A 43 14.44 -18.51 3.07
C GLY A 43 13.25 -18.29 2.12
N CYS A 44 12.92 -17.03 1.78
CA CYS A 44 11.94 -16.76 0.72
C CYS A 44 12.41 -17.40 -0.61
N LYS A 45 11.46 -17.93 -1.38
CA LYS A 45 11.72 -18.57 -2.68
C LYS A 45 11.17 -17.79 -3.86
N LEU A 46 10.47 -16.70 -3.58
CA LEU A 46 9.89 -15.84 -4.60
C LEU A 46 10.96 -14.92 -5.19
N SER A 47 10.85 -14.63 -6.47
CA SER A 47 11.57 -13.52 -7.10
C SER A 47 10.87 -12.18 -6.80
N ALA A 48 11.54 -11.06 -7.09
CA ALA A 48 10.89 -9.74 -6.96
C ALA A 48 9.72 -9.59 -7.94
N GLU A 49 9.80 -10.20 -9.13
CA GLU A 49 8.75 -10.16 -10.14
C GLU A 49 7.52 -10.99 -9.73
N ASP A 50 7.70 -12.08 -8.98
CA ASP A 50 6.58 -12.85 -8.40
C ASP A 50 5.79 -12.00 -7.39
N ILE A 51 6.46 -11.04 -6.72
CA ILE A 51 5.82 -10.14 -5.76
C ILE A 51 5.19 -8.94 -6.50
N TYR A 52 5.98 -8.22 -7.28
CA TYR A 52 5.55 -7.05 -8.04
C TYR A 52 6.10 -7.08 -9.47
N SER A 53 5.20 -7.19 -10.44
CA SER A 53 5.49 -6.96 -11.85
C SER A 53 4.51 -5.93 -12.44
N ILE A 54 4.99 -5.09 -13.34
CA ILE A 54 4.14 -4.14 -14.08
C ILE A 54 3.45 -4.85 -15.25
N ASN A 55 4.14 -5.81 -15.87
CA ASN A 55 3.75 -6.39 -17.16
C ASN A 55 3.18 -7.80 -17.04
N ASN A 56 3.45 -8.50 -15.93
CA ASN A 56 3.01 -9.87 -15.69
C ASN A 56 2.12 -9.91 -14.45
N ALA A 57 1.34 -10.99 -14.32
CA ALA A 57 0.63 -11.28 -13.09
C ALA A 57 1.64 -11.50 -11.95
N SER A 58 1.36 -10.90 -10.79
CA SER A 58 2.19 -11.06 -9.59
C SER A 58 1.30 -11.04 -8.33
N LEU A 59 1.89 -11.28 -7.14
CA LEU A 59 1.15 -11.24 -5.87
C LEU A 59 0.39 -9.94 -5.65
N LYS A 60 0.88 -8.80 -6.18
CA LYS A 60 0.19 -7.51 -6.10
C LYS A 60 -1.27 -7.57 -6.59
N ASP A 61 -1.57 -8.44 -7.55
CA ASP A 61 -2.87 -8.51 -8.21
C ASP A 61 -3.92 -9.21 -7.34
N ALA A 62 -3.47 -9.99 -6.35
CA ALA A 62 -4.32 -10.65 -5.37
C ALA A 62 -4.50 -9.83 -4.07
N ILE A 63 -3.74 -8.75 -3.88
CA ILE A 63 -3.80 -7.91 -2.69
C ILE A 63 -4.55 -6.62 -3.00
N ILE A 64 -5.58 -6.32 -2.19
CA ILE A 64 -6.47 -5.19 -2.40
C ILE A 64 -6.51 -4.27 -1.18
N ILE A 65 -6.81 -3.00 -1.43
CA ILE A 65 -7.31 -2.10 -0.38
C ILE A 65 -8.80 -2.38 -0.23
N PHE A 66 -9.21 -2.77 0.98
CA PHE A 66 -10.58 -3.12 1.33
C PHE A 66 -11.20 -2.04 2.20
N GLY A 67 -12.38 -1.54 1.81
CA GLY A 67 -13.13 -0.54 2.58
C GLY A 67 -12.43 0.81 2.74
N GLY A 68 -11.34 1.07 2.01
CA GLY A 68 -10.58 2.33 2.06
C GLY A 68 -9.55 2.46 3.18
N GLY A 69 -9.44 1.48 4.09
CA GLY A 69 -8.52 1.53 5.23
C GLY A 69 -7.92 0.19 5.66
N CYS A 70 -8.41 -0.92 5.12
CA CYS A 70 -7.91 -2.27 5.41
C CYS A 70 -7.24 -2.89 4.19
N THR A 71 -6.60 -4.04 4.42
CA THR A 71 -6.10 -4.92 3.36
C THR A 71 -7.03 -6.14 3.25
N GLY A 72 -7.19 -6.65 2.04
CA GLY A 72 -7.77 -7.97 1.81
C GLY A 72 -6.99 -8.72 0.74
N GLU A 73 -7.22 -10.03 0.67
CA GLU A 73 -6.56 -10.91 -0.28
C GLU A 73 -7.58 -11.77 -1.02
N ILE A 74 -7.38 -11.93 -2.33
CA ILE A 74 -8.19 -12.78 -3.19
C ILE A 74 -7.62 -14.19 -3.15
N VAL A 75 -8.49 -15.15 -2.81
CA VAL A 75 -8.11 -16.56 -2.61
C VAL A 75 -8.83 -17.52 -3.55
N SER A 76 -9.66 -17.02 -4.48
CA SER A 76 -10.32 -17.84 -5.50
C SER A 76 -10.45 -17.13 -6.84
N GLU A 77 -10.55 -17.91 -7.92
CA GLU A 77 -10.79 -17.41 -9.29
C GLU A 77 -12.15 -16.72 -9.45
N GLN A 78 -13.05 -16.91 -8.49
CA GLN A 78 -14.38 -16.29 -8.48
C GLN A 78 -14.44 -15.04 -7.59
N GLY A 79 -13.30 -14.55 -7.10
CA GLY A 79 -13.22 -13.30 -6.33
C GLY A 79 -13.54 -13.44 -4.84
N LEU A 80 -13.36 -14.63 -4.25
CA LEU A 80 -13.47 -14.75 -2.78
C LEU A 80 -12.35 -13.95 -2.12
N ILE A 81 -12.73 -13.01 -1.25
CA ILE A 81 -11.81 -12.13 -0.52
C ILE A 81 -11.78 -12.56 0.94
N LEU A 82 -10.57 -12.66 1.50
CA LEU A 82 -10.35 -12.74 2.93
C LEU A 82 -9.89 -11.38 3.46
N THR A 83 -10.35 -11.03 4.66
CA THR A 83 -9.89 -9.87 5.44
C THR A 83 -10.17 -10.14 6.91
N ASN A 84 -9.76 -9.22 7.79
CA ASN A 84 -10.00 -9.39 9.21
C ASN A 84 -11.46 -9.08 9.58
N HIS A 85 -11.95 -9.71 10.66
CA HIS A 85 -13.28 -9.45 11.21
C HIS A 85 -13.52 -7.97 11.49
N HIS A 86 -12.55 -7.26 12.08
CA HIS A 86 -12.70 -5.83 12.39
C HIS A 86 -12.77 -4.94 11.13
N CYS A 87 -12.25 -5.41 9.99
CA CYS A 87 -12.36 -4.71 8.71
C CYS A 87 -13.74 -4.90 8.06
N GLY A 88 -14.38 -6.04 8.31
CA GLY A 88 -15.76 -6.31 7.89
C GLY A 88 -16.81 -5.84 8.90
N TYR A 89 -16.40 -5.34 10.07
CA TYR A 89 -17.29 -5.10 11.21
C TYR A 89 -18.41 -4.12 10.89
N ASP A 90 -18.11 -3.03 10.17
CA ASP A 90 -19.12 -2.05 9.76
C ASP A 90 -20.17 -2.67 8.84
N ALA A 91 -19.76 -3.58 7.94
CA ALA A 91 -20.68 -4.31 7.07
C ALA A 91 -21.53 -5.31 7.86
N ILE A 92 -20.91 -6.05 8.80
CA ILE A 92 -21.62 -6.98 9.68
C ILE A 92 -22.66 -6.22 10.50
N GLN A 93 -22.25 -5.14 11.15
CA GLN A 93 -23.14 -4.29 11.96
C GLN A 93 -24.29 -3.70 11.14
N TYR A 94 -24.01 -3.26 9.91
CA TYR A 94 -25.04 -2.71 9.01
C TYR A 94 -26.14 -3.72 8.69
N HIS A 95 -25.78 -5.00 8.54
CA HIS A 95 -26.72 -6.07 8.23
C HIS A 95 -27.36 -6.72 9.46
N SER A 96 -26.84 -6.47 10.66
CA SER A 96 -27.39 -7.03 11.90
C SER A 96 -28.66 -6.32 12.34
N THR A 97 -29.64 -7.10 12.82
CA THR A 97 -30.84 -6.62 13.53
C THR A 97 -30.99 -7.33 14.87
N VAL A 98 -32.02 -6.98 15.65
CA VAL A 98 -32.32 -7.72 16.90
C VAL A 98 -32.73 -9.16 16.61
N GLU A 99 -33.41 -9.38 15.49
CA GLU A 99 -33.85 -10.71 15.04
C GLU A 99 -32.72 -11.51 14.37
N HIS A 100 -31.77 -10.84 13.73
CA HIS A 100 -30.62 -11.46 13.06
C HIS A 100 -29.33 -10.79 13.54
N ASP A 101 -28.81 -11.24 14.68
CA ASP A 101 -27.62 -10.66 15.29
C ASP A 101 -26.33 -11.31 14.76
N TYR A 102 -25.88 -10.88 13.57
CA TYR A 102 -24.65 -11.38 12.97
C TYR A 102 -23.38 -10.99 13.75
N LEU A 103 -23.46 -10.04 14.69
CA LEU A 103 -22.32 -9.68 15.53
C LEU A 103 -22.07 -10.76 16.59
N SER A 104 -23.15 -11.31 17.15
CA SER A 104 -23.09 -12.36 18.17
C SER A 104 -22.99 -13.76 17.55
N ASP A 105 -23.82 -14.04 16.54
CA ASP A 105 -24.02 -15.39 16.02
C ASP A 105 -23.14 -15.71 14.79
N GLY A 106 -22.57 -14.67 14.18
CA GLY A 106 -21.87 -14.76 12.90
C GLY A 106 -22.82 -14.92 11.71
N PHE A 107 -22.23 -14.96 10.51
CA PHE A 107 -22.97 -15.10 9.26
C PHE A 107 -22.22 -16.04 8.31
N TRP A 108 -22.96 -16.94 7.66
CA TRP A 108 -22.43 -17.92 6.71
C TRP A 108 -23.39 -18.06 5.53
N ALA A 109 -23.02 -17.52 4.38
CA ALA A 109 -23.75 -17.76 3.13
C ALA A 109 -23.43 -19.16 2.59
N MET A 110 -24.44 -20.02 2.45
CA MET A 110 -24.26 -21.39 1.96
C MET A 110 -24.18 -21.45 0.42
N ASN A 111 -24.56 -20.37 -0.25
CA ASN A 111 -24.47 -20.20 -1.70
C ASN A 111 -24.40 -18.71 -2.08
N LYS A 112 -24.11 -18.43 -3.36
CA LYS A 112 -23.93 -17.05 -3.86
C LYS A 112 -25.17 -16.16 -3.74
N SER A 113 -26.38 -16.73 -3.80
CA SER A 113 -27.60 -15.94 -3.64
C SER A 113 -27.86 -15.50 -2.19
N GLU A 114 -27.17 -16.10 -1.23
CA GLU A 114 -27.22 -15.70 0.17
C GLU A 114 -26.16 -14.64 0.52
N GLU A 115 -25.20 -14.36 -0.35
CA GLU A 115 -24.19 -13.30 -0.12
C GLU A 115 -24.86 -11.92 0.00
N LEU A 116 -24.55 -11.19 1.08
CA LEU A 116 -25.17 -9.90 1.37
C LEU A 116 -24.48 -8.77 0.60
N TYR A 117 -25.25 -8.04 -0.19
CA TYR A 117 -24.78 -6.82 -0.84
C TYR A 117 -24.59 -5.70 0.20
N THR A 118 -23.38 -5.17 0.31
CA THR A 118 -23.05 -4.05 1.20
C THR A 118 -22.83 -2.79 0.37
N PRO A 119 -23.74 -1.80 0.42
CA PRO A 119 -23.58 -0.53 -0.29
C PRO A 119 -22.27 0.16 0.08
N ASP A 120 -21.68 0.86 -0.88
CA ASP A 120 -20.47 1.68 -0.73
C ASP A 120 -19.17 0.95 -0.31
N LEU A 121 -19.22 -0.35 -0.01
CA LEU A 121 -18.03 -1.17 0.21
C LEU A 121 -17.27 -1.35 -1.11
N LYS A 122 -15.98 -1.01 -1.11
CA LYS A 122 -15.11 -1.05 -2.29
C LYS A 122 -13.86 -1.90 -2.05
N ALA A 123 -13.47 -2.62 -3.11
CA ALA A 123 -12.17 -3.25 -3.25
C ALA A 123 -11.36 -2.50 -4.31
N THR A 124 -10.17 -2.03 -3.97
CA THR A 124 -9.29 -1.28 -4.89
C THR A 124 -8.03 -2.07 -5.19
N PHE A 125 -7.72 -2.21 -6.47
CA PHE A 125 -6.56 -2.95 -6.98
C PHE A 125 -5.41 -2.01 -7.34
N LEU A 126 -4.18 -2.44 -7.03
CA LEU A 126 -2.97 -1.75 -7.49
C LEU A 126 -2.60 -2.18 -8.92
N ILE A 127 -2.95 -1.34 -9.90
CA ILE A 127 -2.61 -1.61 -11.30
C ILE A 127 -1.12 -1.35 -11.59
N ARG A 128 -0.63 -0.15 -11.25
CA ARG A 128 0.78 0.24 -11.45
C ARG A 128 1.22 1.30 -10.45
N ILE A 129 2.51 1.31 -10.14
CA ILE A 129 3.20 2.40 -9.46
C ILE A 129 4.09 3.10 -10.50
N GLU A 130 4.03 4.43 -10.52
CA GLU A 130 4.79 5.27 -11.46
C GLU A 130 5.53 6.35 -10.68
N ASP A 131 6.83 6.51 -10.93
CA ASP A 131 7.61 7.61 -10.36
C ASP A 131 7.34 8.89 -11.17
N VAL A 132 6.73 9.87 -10.49
CA VAL A 132 6.39 11.17 -11.06
C VAL A 132 7.22 12.31 -10.48
N THR A 133 8.30 11.99 -9.75
CA THR A 133 9.15 12.97 -9.05
C THR A 133 9.60 14.10 -9.97
N SER A 134 10.13 13.79 -11.16
CA SER A 134 10.59 14.82 -12.11
C SER A 134 9.46 15.73 -12.59
N GLN A 135 8.25 15.21 -12.77
CA GLN A 135 7.08 16.00 -13.20
C GLN A 135 6.65 16.97 -12.12
N VAL A 136 6.67 16.52 -10.86
CA VAL A 136 6.36 17.37 -9.69
C VAL A 136 7.48 18.41 -9.48
N MET A 137 8.74 18.00 -9.49
CA MET A 137 9.87 18.91 -9.25
C MET A 137 9.99 20.00 -10.33
N ALA A 138 9.55 19.74 -11.55
CA ALA A 138 9.60 20.72 -12.65
C ALA A 138 8.73 21.97 -12.40
N VAL A 139 7.72 21.90 -11.54
CA VAL A 139 6.85 23.05 -11.22
C VAL A 139 7.26 23.77 -9.94
N LEU A 140 8.17 23.20 -9.14
CA LEU A 140 8.63 23.78 -7.89
C LEU A 140 9.82 24.71 -8.13
N LYS A 141 9.80 25.87 -7.49
CA LYS A 141 10.86 26.89 -7.57
C LYS A 141 11.40 27.18 -6.18
N GLU A 142 12.68 27.51 -6.11
CA GLU A 142 13.27 28.00 -4.86
C GLU A 142 12.57 29.30 -4.42
N GLY A 143 12.30 29.42 -3.11
CA GLY A 143 11.66 30.59 -2.52
C GLY A 143 10.12 30.64 -2.62
N MET A 144 9.46 29.60 -3.14
CA MET A 144 8.00 29.50 -3.05
C MET A 144 7.54 29.40 -1.59
N SER A 145 6.39 30.00 -1.29
CA SER A 145 5.71 29.74 -0.03
C SER A 145 5.20 28.29 0.01
N GLU A 146 5.02 27.71 1.19
CA GLU A 146 4.46 26.36 1.32
C GLU A 146 3.06 26.25 0.71
N GLU A 147 2.26 27.31 0.79
CA GLU A 147 0.92 27.35 0.20
C GLU A 147 0.99 27.30 -1.34
N ASP A 148 1.84 28.12 -1.96
CA ASP A 148 2.02 28.12 -3.41
C ASP A 148 2.63 26.79 -3.89
N ARG A 149 3.53 26.21 -3.09
CA ARG A 149 4.13 24.90 -3.35
C ARG A 149 3.06 23.82 -3.38
N GLN A 150 2.16 23.79 -2.40
CA GLN A 150 1.07 22.83 -2.34
C GLN A 150 0.09 22.99 -3.51
N LYS A 151 -0.26 24.24 -3.87
CA LYS A 151 -1.13 24.52 -5.03
C LYS A 151 -0.52 24.00 -6.32
N ALA A 152 0.77 24.27 -6.57
CA ALA A 152 1.46 23.79 -7.77
C ALA A 152 1.52 22.26 -7.84
N ILE A 153 1.73 21.59 -6.69
CA ILE A 153 1.71 20.11 -6.62
C ILE A 153 0.33 19.57 -6.97
N GLU A 154 -0.74 20.16 -6.42
CA GLU A 154 -2.11 19.70 -6.68
C GLU A 154 -2.51 19.86 -8.16
N GLU A 155 -2.15 20.97 -8.79
CA GLU A 155 -2.39 21.19 -10.23
C GLU A 155 -1.70 20.14 -11.12
N VAL A 156 -0.46 19.75 -10.78
CA VAL A 156 0.27 18.70 -11.50
C VAL A 156 -0.34 17.33 -11.23
N LYS A 157 -0.74 17.06 -9.99
CA LYS A 157 -1.41 15.82 -9.60
C LYS A 157 -2.70 15.61 -10.38
N GLU A 158 -3.56 16.63 -10.52
CA GLU A 158 -4.79 16.55 -11.31
C GLU A 158 -4.51 16.22 -12.80
N LYS A 159 -3.48 16.84 -13.38
CA LYS A 159 -3.04 16.57 -14.76
C LYS A 159 -2.54 15.13 -14.93
N ILE A 160 -1.77 14.63 -13.98
CA ILE A 160 -1.28 13.24 -13.99
C ILE A 160 -2.46 12.26 -13.82
N GLN A 161 -3.36 12.53 -12.89
CA GLN A 161 -4.52 11.68 -12.61
C GLN A 161 -5.46 11.58 -13.82
N SER A 162 -5.81 12.71 -14.43
CA SER A 162 -6.67 12.74 -15.63
C SER A 162 -6.07 11.94 -16.78
N ARG A 163 -4.76 12.05 -17.01
CA ARG A 163 -4.04 11.23 -18.01
C ARG A 163 -4.07 9.74 -17.67
N SER A 164 -3.90 9.38 -16.39
CA SER A 164 -3.92 8.00 -15.94
C SER A 164 -5.31 7.36 -16.07
N LEU A 165 -6.36 8.08 -15.70
CA LEU A 165 -7.75 7.63 -15.83
C LEU A 165 -8.14 7.38 -17.29
N CYS A 166 -7.73 8.26 -18.21
CA CYS A 166 -7.95 8.07 -19.65
C CYS A 166 -7.25 6.82 -20.19
N ARG A 167 -6.07 6.48 -19.65
CA ARG A 167 -5.33 5.27 -20.06
C ARG A 167 -5.99 3.99 -19.51
N ASN A 168 -6.49 4.03 -18.28
CA ASN A 168 -7.06 2.85 -17.61
C ASN A 168 -8.52 2.60 -18.01
N SER A 169 -9.29 3.61 -18.42
CA SER A 169 -10.65 3.42 -18.95
C SER A 169 -10.67 2.60 -20.25
N LEU A 170 -9.56 2.60 -21.00
CA LEU A 170 -9.35 1.75 -22.18
C LEU A 170 -9.01 0.29 -21.84
N GLN A 171 -8.67 0.00 -20.58
CA GLN A 171 -8.39 -1.35 -20.06
C GLN A 171 -9.55 -1.87 -19.19
N GLY A 172 -10.73 -1.24 -19.27
CA GLY A 172 -11.90 -1.61 -18.48
C GLY A 172 -12.15 -3.12 -18.55
N PHE A 173 -12.08 -3.76 -17.38
CA PHE A 173 -12.44 -5.15 -17.15
C PHE A 173 -13.89 -5.36 -17.60
N SER A 174 -14.05 -5.76 -18.86
CA SER A 174 -15.22 -6.49 -19.32
C SER A 174 -14.92 -7.96 -19.09
N ARG A 175 -15.22 -8.44 -17.88
CA ARG A 175 -15.62 -9.82 -17.59
C ARG A 175 -16.52 -9.83 -16.37
#